data_AF-A0A7S4EJS5-F1
#
_entry.id   AF-A0A7S4EJS5-F1
#
_cell.length_a   1.000
_cell.length_b   1.000
_cell.length_c   1.000
_cell.angle_alpha   90.00
_cell.angle_beta   90.00
_cell.angle_gamma   90.00
#
_symmetry.space_group_name_H-M   'P 1'
#
loop_
_entity.id
_entity.type
_entity.pdbx_description
1 polymer ?
#
loop_
_entity_poly.entity_id
_entity_poly.type
_entity_poly.pdbx_seq_one_letter_code
_entity_poly.pdbx_strand_id
1 'polypeptide(L)'
;EKKKNLIPVKLLIATGGAIAPEKFFCYLIDFLWTGFTWEYRKLEDLSGEFTIQDRTGATFPLRRYEVSHADKTLGVYVAMDDNKDKEIAHLTAVSSRFGQQLRTAKCEKSAAIIYVLQFSLMKTFEYPMVMTQLDEATWCKILHATLAPALHKASMSMSFPRDVLFGPDLFQGFQLQHPFFSQEISHITTLL
;
A
#
# COMPACT_ATOMS: atom_id res chain seq x y z
N GLU A 1 30.57 38.92 -1.18
CA GLU A 1 29.67 38.28 -2.16
C GLU A 1 29.56 36.78 -1.89
N LYS A 2 28.42 36.31 -1.39
CA LYS A 2 28.20 34.87 -1.15
C LYS A 2 27.76 34.22 -2.47
N LYS A 3 28.64 33.39 -3.04
CA LYS A 3 28.32 32.55 -4.20
C LYS A 3 27.11 31.68 -3.86
N LYS A 4 25.98 31.94 -4.53
CA LYS A 4 24.82 31.05 -4.56
C LYS A 4 25.31 29.75 -5.21
N ASN A 5 25.41 28.68 -4.41
CA ASN A 5 25.62 27.34 -4.93
C ASN A 5 24.36 26.97 -5.72
N LEU A 6 24.44 27.18 -7.03
CA LEU A 6 23.45 26.71 -7.99
C LEU A 6 23.49 25.18 -7.94
N ILE A 7 22.49 24.57 -7.32
CA ILE A 7 22.33 23.12 -7.32
C ILE A 7 22.20 22.70 -8.80
N PRO A 8 23.08 21.83 -9.31
CA PRO A 8 23.02 21.45 -10.72
C PRO A 8 21.70 20.73 -10.99
N VAL A 9 20.94 21.25 -11.96
CA VAL A 9 19.75 20.60 -12.52
C VAL A 9 20.21 19.29 -13.16
N LYS A 10 20.08 18.18 -12.45
CA LYS A 10 20.35 16.84 -13.01
C LYS A 10 19.21 16.47 -13.94
N LEU A 11 19.51 16.41 -15.24
CA LEU A 11 18.62 15.94 -16.27
C LEU A 11 18.51 14.40 -16.19
N LEU A 12 17.32 13.89 -15.88
CA LEU A 12 17.00 12.45 -15.95
C LEU A 12 16.45 12.15 -17.35
N ILE A 13 17.17 11.33 -18.12
CA ILE A 13 16.72 10.84 -19.43
C ILE A 13 16.21 9.41 -19.24
N ALA A 14 14.91 9.18 -19.46
CA ALA A 14 14.32 7.85 -19.42
C ALA A 14 14.19 7.28 -20.84
N THR A 15 14.75 6.09 -21.08
CA THR A 15 14.80 5.40 -22.39
C THR A 15 13.72 4.30 -22.54
N GLY A 16 12.49 4.53 -22.07
CA GLY A 16 11.41 3.55 -22.18
C GLY A 16 10.03 4.19 -22.38
N GLY A 17 9.28 3.72 -23.40
CA GLY A 17 7.91 4.15 -23.72
C GLY A 17 7.77 5.65 -24.01
N ALA A 18 6.58 6.09 -24.46
CA ALA A 18 6.27 7.52 -24.43
C ALA A 18 6.08 7.94 -22.97
N ILE A 19 6.81 8.98 -22.53
CA ILE A 19 6.72 9.48 -21.16
C ILE A 19 5.37 10.19 -21.02
N ALA A 20 4.51 9.72 -20.12
CA ALA A 20 3.26 10.39 -19.76
C ALA A 20 3.52 11.33 -18.56
N PRO A 21 3.73 12.65 -18.75
CA PRO A 21 4.23 13.55 -17.70
C PRO A 21 3.36 13.58 -16.45
N GLU A 22 2.06 13.37 -16.62
CA GLU A 22 1.06 13.35 -15.53
C GLU A 22 1.25 12.22 -14.52
N LYS A 23 1.94 11.14 -14.90
CA LYS A 23 2.19 9.97 -14.04
C LYS A 23 3.46 10.10 -13.21
N PHE A 24 4.28 11.12 -13.48
CA PHE A 24 5.55 11.30 -12.80
C PHE A 24 5.42 12.36 -11.70
N PHE A 25 5.96 12.01 -10.55
CA PHE A 25 6.12 12.89 -9.41
C PHE A 25 7.50 12.67 -8.80
N CYS A 26 7.93 13.63 -8.00
CA CYS A 26 9.20 13.58 -7.29
C CYS A 26 9.04 13.99 -5.84
N TYR A 27 9.93 13.44 -5.01
CA TYR A 27 10.13 13.84 -3.63
C TYR A 27 11.57 14.33 -3.50
N LEU A 28 11.75 15.45 -2.81
CA LEU A 28 13.08 15.92 -2.41
C LEU A 28 13.14 15.83 -0.89
N ILE A 29 13.97 14.89 -0.43
CA ILE A 29 14.16 14.62 0.99
C ILE A 29 15.41 15.37 1.42
N ASP A 30 15.24 16.32 2.35
CA ASP A 30 16.34 17.01 3.02
C ASP A 30 16.00 17.15 4.51
N PHE A 31 17.04 17.14 5.34
CA PHE A 31 16.92 17.10 6.79
C PHE A 31 17.42 18.41 7.40
N LEU A 32 16.66 18.92 8.37
CA LEU A 32 17.05 20.03 9.23
C LEU A 32 17.32 19.49 10.63
N TRP A 33 18.47 19.84 11.20
CA TRP A 33 18.74 19.61 12.62
C TRP A 33 18.19 20.75 13.46
N THR A 34 17.25 20.48 14.36
CA THR A 34 16.63 21.48 15.25
C THR A 34 17.40 21.68 16.56
N GLY A 35 18.46 20.91 16.79
CA GLY A 35 19.21 20.89 18.05
C GLY A 35 18.96 19.64 18.90
N PHE A 36 17.77 19.05 18.77
CA PHE A 36 17.38 17.84 19.51
C PHE A 36 16.90 16.71 18.60
N THR A 37 16.27 17.05 17.48
CA THR A 37 15.67 16.09 16.54
C THR A 37 16.04 16.45 15.10
N TRP A 38 16.01 15.43 14.24
CA TRP A 38 16.03 15.63 12.79
C TRP A 38 14.60 15.79 12.30
N GLU A 39 14.33 16.84 11.55
CA GLU A 39 13.03 17.10 10.93
C GLU A 39 13.18 17.22 9.41
N TYR A 40 12.15 16.81 8.68
CA TYR A 40 12.11 17.01 7.23
C TYR A 40 11.91 18.49 6.91
N ARG A 41 12.69 19.02 5.97
CA ARG A 41 12.44 20.37 5.45
C ARG A 41 11.13 20.40 4.67
N LYS A 42 10.38 21.48 4.83
CA LYS A 42 9.12 21.69 4.10
C LYS A 42 9.40 22.05 2.65
N LEU A 43 8.37 21.89 1.82
CA LEU A 43 8.44 22.24 0.40
C LEU A 43 8.82 23.72 0.21
N GLU A 44 8.27 24.59 1.06
CA GLU A 44 8.48 26.05 1.04
C GLU A 44 9.95 26.45 1.27
N ASP A 45 10.67 25.69 2.10
CA ASP A 45 12.07 25.97 2.44
C ASP A 45 13.07 25.49 1.38
N LEU A 46 12.61 24.64 0.46
CA LEU A 46 13.41 23.96 -0.55
C LEU A 46 13.03 24.48 -1.94
N SER A 47 13.68 25.57 -2.37
CA SER A 47 13.52 26.07 -3.74
C SER A 47 14.13 25.11 -4.76
N GLY A 48 13.34 24.66 -5.75
CA GLY A 48 13.84 23.84 -6.85
C GLY A 48 12.70 23.22 -7.64
N GLU A 49 12.71 23.46 -8.95
CA GLU A 49 11.82 22.81 -9.91
C GLU A 49 12.55 21.66 -10.59
N PHE A 50 11.89 20.50 -10.67
CA PHE A 50 12.38 19.36 -11.40
C PHE A 50 11.66 19.28 -12.73
N THR A 51 12.40 18.98 -13.79
CA THR A 51 11.84 18.81 -15.13
C THR A 51 12.25 17.46 -15.70
N ILE A 52 11.35 16.89 -16.50
CA ILE A 52 11.60 15.67 -17.28
C ILE A 52 11.56 16.03 -18.76
N GLN A 53 12.44 15.40 -19.55
CA GLN A 53 12.42 15.54 -21.00
C GLN A 53 11.81 14.29 -21.64
N ASP A 54 10.86 14.52 -22.54
CA ASP A 54 10.33 13.49 -23.41
C ASP A 54 11.31 13.16 -24.56
N ARG A 55 11.10 12.04 -25.25
CA ARG A 55 11.91 11.61 -26.40
C ARG A 55 11.95 12.64 -27.54
N THR A 56 10.93 13.49 -27.61
CA THR A 56 10.83 14.61 -28.56
C THR A 56 11.68 15.83 -28.18
N GLY A 57 12.29 15.84 -26.98
CA GLY A 57 13.02 16.97 -26.41
C GLY A 57 12.14 18.00 -25.69
N ALA A 58 10.81 17.81 -25.68
CA ALA A 58 9.91 18.65 -24.91
C ALA A 58 10.14 18.47 -23.40
N THR A 59 10.18 19.59 -22.67
CA THR A 59 10.46 19.60 -21.23
C THR A 59 9.16 19.84 -20.47
N PHE A 60 8.88 19.00 -19.47
CA PHE A 60 7.68 19.09 -18.63
C PHE A 60 8.07 19.27 -17.16
N PRO A 61 7.39 20.15 -16.40
CA PRO A 61 7.60 20.26 -14.96
C PRO A 61 7.07 19.02 -14.24
N LEU A 62 7.86 18.48 -13.33
CA LEU A 62 7.47 17.36 -12.48
C LEU A 62 6.70 17.87 -11.26
N ARG A 63 5.62 17.16 -10.89
CA ARG A 63 4.90 17.43 -9.64
C ARG A 63 5.78 17.04 -8.47
N ARG A 64 5.99 17.98 -7.55
CA ARG A 64 6.75 17.74 -6.34
C ARG A 64 5.80 17.67 -5.14
N TYR A 65 5.92 16.61 -4.36
CA TYR A 65 5.12 16.42 -3.16
C TYR A 65 5.96 16.51 -1.89
N GLU A 66 5.30 16.76 -0.77
CA GLU A 66 5.90 16.69 0.56
C GLU A 66 6.17 15.24 0.96
N VAL A 67 7.13 15.05 1.88
CA VAL A 67 7.56 13.72 2.35
C VAL A 67 6.39 12.93 2.97
N SER A 68 5.47 13.62 3.64
CA SER A 68 4.25 13.07 4.27
C SER A 68 3.13 12.74 3.30
N HIS A 69 3.24 13.18 2.04
CA HIS A 69 2.23 12.87 1.04
C HIS A 69 2.45 11.46 0.51
N ALA A 70 1.51 10.55 0.81
CA ALA A 70 1.46 9.26 0.13
C ALA A 70 0.84 9.40 -1.27
N ASP A 71 1.52 8.90 -2.30
CA ASP A 71 0.96 8.76 -3.66
C ASP A 71 1.07 7.30 -4.14
N LYS A 72 0.26 6.93 -5.13
CA LYS A 72 0.15 5.54 -5.58
C LYS A 72 1.31 5.17 -6.50
N THR A 73 2.26 4.41 -5.97
CA THR A 73 3.39 3.81 -6.71
C THR A 73 3.16 2.34 -6.95
N LEU A 74 3.15 1.90 -8.22
CA LEU A 74 3.01 0.49 -8.61
C LEU A 74 1.78 -0.24 -8.02
N GLY A 75 0.78 0.48 -7.53
CA GLY A 75 -0.42 -0.12 -6.93
C GLY A 75 -0.54 0.07 -5.42
N VAL A 76 0.51 0.52 -4.74
CA VAL A 76 0.57 0.75 -3.29
C VAL A 76 0.72 2.25 -3.01
N TYR A 77 0.03 2.77 -2.00
CA TYR A 77 0.23 4.14 -1.53
C TYR A 77 1.43 4.18 -0.57
N VAL A 78 2.46 4.94 -0.93
CA VAL A 78 3.68 5.05 -0.14
C VAL A 78 3.97 6.52 0.14
N ALA A 79 4.14 6.86 1.42
CA ALA A 79 4.72 8.13 1.86
C ALA A 79 6.20 7.93 2.19
N MET A 80 7.01 8.98 2.02
CA MET A 80 8.45 8.91 2.22
C MET A 80 8.87 9.04 3.70
N ASP A 81 7.94 9.41 4.57
CA ASP A 81 8.10 9.47 6.04
C ASP A 81 7.57 8.20 6.73
N ASP A 82 7.28 7.14 5.96
CA ASP A 82 6.68 5.89 6.44
C ASP A 82 5.23 6.04 6.99
N ASN A 83 4.53 7.11 6.62
CA ASN A 83 3.09 7.22 6.89
C ASN A 83 2.28 6.23 6.04
N LYS A 84 1.58 5.31 6.72
CA LYS A 84 0.78 4.23 6.12
C LYS A 84 -0.73 4.52 6.07
N ASP A 85 -1.18 5.68 6.56
CA ASP A 85 -2.61 6.00 6.73
C ASP A 85 -3.40 5.91 5.43
N LYS A 86 -2.86 6.44 4.33
CA LYS A 86 -3.54 6.38 3.02
C LYS A 86 -3.65 4.95 2.49
N GLU A 87 -2.63 4.13 2.70
CA GLU A 87 -2.67 2.72 2.29
C GLU A 87 -3.67 1.93 3.14
N ILE A 88 -3.69 2.14 4.46
CA ILE A 88 -4.69 1.53 5.35
C ILE A 88 -6.11 1.91 4.90
N ALA A 89 -6.34 3.18 4.57
CA ALA A 89 -7.63 3.64 4.06
C ALA A 89 -7.99 2.97 2.72
N HIS A 90 -7.02 2.84 1.80
CA HIS A 90 -7.21 2.15 0.52
C HIS A 90 -7.53 0.66 0.71
N LEU A 91 -6.77 -0.07 1.53
CA LEU A 91 -7.02 -1.49 1.82
C LEU A 91 -8.36 -1.71 2.52
N THR A 92 -8.74 -0.81 3.44
CA THR A 92 -10.05 -0.83 4.09
C THR A 92 -11.19 -0.62 3.09
N ALA A 93 -11.01 0.27 2.11
CA ALA A 93 -11.98 0.51 1.05
C ALA A 93 -12.09 -0.70 0.10
N VAL A 94 -10.96 -1.31 -0.28
CA VAL A 94 -10.91 -2.55 -1.08
C VAL A 94 -11.65 -3.68 -0.36
N SER A 95 -11.35 -3.87 0.92
CA SER A 95 -12.05 -4.84 1.78
C SER A 95 -13.56 -4.53 1.79
N SER A 96 -13.97 -3.33 2.17
CA SER A 96 -15.38 -2.94 2.24
C SER A 96 -16.13 -3.16 0.92
N ARG A 97 -15.51 -2.82 -0.22
CA ARG A 97 -16.06 -3.05 -1.56
C ARG A 97 -16.25 -4.54 -1.83
N PHE A 98 -15.24 -5.36 -1.54
CA PHE A 98 -15.34 -6.82 -1.70
C PHE A 98 -16.43 -7.40 -0.79
N GLY A 99 -16.54 -6.95 0.46
CA GLY A 99 -17.59 -7.34 1.39
C GLY A 99 -19.00 -7.00 0.87
N GLN A 100 -19.17 -5.83 0.26
CA GLN A 100 -20.44 -5.46 -0.39
C GLN A 100 -20.76 -6.36 -1.59
N GLN A 101 -19.76 -6.67 -2.43
CA GLN A 101 -19.91 -7.59 -3.56
C GLN A 101 -20.31 -9.00 -3.10
N LEU A 102 -19.75 -9.49 -1.99
CA LEU A 102 -20.13 -10.81 -1.44
C LEU A 102 -21.58 -10.85 -0.96
N ARG A 103 -22.11 -9.75 -0.39
CA ARG A 103 -23.51 -9.69 0.06
C ARG A 103 -24.46 -9.90 -1.11
N THR A 104 -24.21 -9.23 -2.24
CA THR A 104 -25.05 -9.28 -3.43
C THR A 104 -24.80 -10.49 -4.32
N ALA A 105 -23.61 -11.11 -4.24
CA ALA A 105 -23.27 -12.28 -5.04
C ALA A 105 -24.21 -13.47 -4.78
N LYS A 106 -24.56 -14.20 -5.84
CA LYS A 106 -25.23 -15.50 -5.76
C LYS A 106 -24.16 -16.59 -5.76
N CYS A 107 -23.84 -17.12 -4.59
CA CYS A 107 -22.90 -18.24 -4.43
C CYS A 107 -23.62 -19.39 -3.74
N GLU A 108 -23.52 -20.59 -4.32
CA GLU A 108 -24.29 -21.77 -3.89
C GLU A 108 -23.62 -22.59 -2.78
N LYS A 109 -22.33 -22.39 -2.50
CA LYS A 109 -21.57 -23.23 -1.54
C LYS A 109 -20.77 -22.38 -0.55
N SER A 110 -20.90 -22.71 0.74
CA SER A 110 -20.16 -22.07 1.84
C SER A 110 -18.64 -22.21 1.69
N ALA A 111 -18.16 -23.39 1.32
CA ALA A 111 -16.74 -23.65 1.06
C ALA A 111 -16.18 -22.80 -0.09
N ALA A 112 -16.99 -22.51 -1.11
CA ALA A 112 -16.56 -21.67 -2.23
C ALA A 112 -16.29 -20.23 -1.78
N ILE A 113 -16.97 -19.74 -0.74
CA ILE A 113 -16.79 -18.36 -0.24
C ILE A 113 -15.45 -18.20 0.48
N ILE A 114 -15.09 -19.17 1.33
CA ILE A 114 -13.78 -19.18 2.00
C ILE A 114 -12.65 -19.29 0.96
N TYR A 115 -12.82 -20.16 -0.04
CA TYR A 115 -11.87 -20.28 -1.14
C TYR A 115 -11.74 -18.97 -1.93
N VAL A 116 -12.84 -18.32 -2.29
CA VAL A 116 -12.82 -17.03 -3.01
C VAL A 116 -12.11 -15.95 -2.18
N LEU A 117 -12.33 -15.92 -0.87
CA LEU A 117 -11.63 -14.99 0.01
C LEU A 117 -10.11 -15.22 0.02
N GLN A 118 -9.66 -16.48 0.09
CA GLN A 118 -8.25 -16.84 0.08
C GLN A 118 -7.58 -16.56 -1.28
N PHE A 119 -8.21 -16.94 -2.39
CA PHE A 119 -7.56 -16.87 -3.71
C PHE A 119 -7.79 -15.57 -4.48
N SER A 120 -8.69 -14.69 -4.02
CA SER A 120 -8.91 -13.38 -4.65
C SER A 120 -8.51 -12.22 -3.74
N LEU A 121 -9.14 -12.11 -2.56
CA LEU A 121 -8.91 -10.97 -1.67
C LEU A 121 -7.51 -11.02 -1.05
N MET A 122 -7.10 -12.17 -0.48
CA MET A 122 -5.77 -12.26 0.14
C MET A 122 -4.66 -12.02 -0.88
N LYS A 123 -4.80 -12.49 -2.13
CA LYS A 123 -3.85 -12.18 -3.22
C LYS A 123 -3.74 -10.69 -3.52
N THR A 124 -4.83 -9.95 -3.39
CA THR A 124 -4.82 -8.49 -3.54
C THR A 124 -4.01 -7.83 -2.42
N PHE A 125 -4.03 -8.40 -1.21
CA PHE A 125 -3.26 -7.91 -0.07
C PHE A 125 -1.79 -8.38 -0.07
N GLU A 126 -1.49 -9.54 -0.64
CA GLU A 126 -0.10 -10.06 -0.69
C GLU A 126 0.86 -9.10 -1.41
N TYR A 127 0.38 -8.39 -2.44
CA TYR A 127 1.21 -7.44 -3.18
C TYR A 127 1.72 -6.25 -2.32
N PRO A 128 0.85 -5.49 -1.62
CA PRO A 128 1.30 -4.41 -0.74
C PRO A 128 2.03 -4.89 0.52
N MET A 129 1.86 -6.15 0.96
CA MET A 129 2.51 -6.66 2.17
C MET A 129 4.03 -6.55 2.14
N VAL A 130 4.69 -6.74 1.00
CA VAL A 130 6.17 -6.65 0.89
C VAL A 130 6.67 -5.24 1.18
N MET A 131 5.85 -4.23 0.91
CA MET A 131 6.22 -2.81 0.96
C MET A 131 5.70 -2.12 2.23
N THR A 132 4.85 -2.79 3.01
CA THR A 132 4.15 -2.17 4.13
C THR A 132 4.36 -2.99 5.39
N GLN A 133 4.53 -2.27 6.51
CA GLN A 133 4.63 -2.88 7.83
C GLN A 133 3.41 -2.47 8.65
N LEU A 134 2.37 -3.31 8.64
CA LEU A 134 1.13 -3.08 9.38
C LEU A 134 1.02 -4.01 10.58
N ASP A 135 0.51 -3.49 11.68
CA ASP A 135 0.24 -4.26 12.90
C ASP A 135 -0.92 -5.25 12.72
N GLU A 136 -0.91 -6.32 13.50
CA GLU A 136 -1.97 -7.34 13.52
C GLU A 136 -3.35 -6.74 13.79
N ALA A 137 -3.46 -5.80 14.73
CA ALA A 137 -4.72 -5.12 15.05
C ALA A 137 -5.27 -4.31 13.86
N THR A 138 -4.40 -3.73 13.05
CA THR A 138 -4.78 -2.97 11.86
C THR A 138 -5.26 -3.92 10.76
N TRP A 139 -4.56 -5.04 10.54
CA TRP A 139 -5.02 -6.10 9.63
C TRP A 139 -6.37 -6.66 10.04
N CYS A 140 -6.58 -6.94 11.34
CA CYS A 140 -7.86 -7.39 11.88
C CYS A 140 -9.00 -6.43 11.52
N LYS A 141 -8.78 -5.12 11.67
CA LYS A 141 -9.78 -4.08 11.31
C LYS A 141 -10.07 -4.07 9.81
N ILE A 142 -9.03 -4.12 8.97
CA ILE A 142 -9.17 -4.16 7.51
C ILE A 142 -9.98 -5.39 7.10
N LEU A 143 -9.64 -6.58 7.61
CA LEU A 143 -10.30 -7.84 7.28
C LEU A 143 -11.71 -7.94 7.82
N HIS A 144 -12.02 -7.32 8.97
CA HIS A 144 -13.34 -7.43 9.58
C HIS A 144 -14.46 -7.02 8.60
N ALA A 145 -14.21 -5.99 7.78
CA ALA A 145 -15.17 -5.50 6.79
C ALA A 145 -15.56 -6.54 5.72
N THR A 146 -14.67 -7.48 5.38
CA THR A 146 -14.92 -8.57 4.42
C THR A 146 -15.33 -9.87 5.08
N LEU A 147 -14.73 -10.16 6.22
CA LEU A 147 -14.88 -11.45 6.87
C LEU A 147 -16.28 -11.65 7.44
N ALA A 148 -16.89 -10.62 8.04
CA ALA A 148 -18.26 -10.73 8.54
C ALA A 148 -19.28 -11.04 7.42
N PRO A 149 -19.29 -10.32 6.28
CA PRO A 149 -20.09 -10.70 5.11
C PRO A 149 -19.80 -12.10 4.57
N ALA A 150 -18.52 -12.49 4.50
CA ALA A 150 -18.11 -13.79 3.98
C ALA A 150 -18.63 -14.94 4.85
N LEU A 151 -18.47 -14.83 6.18
CA LEU A 151 -18.93 -15.83 7.14
C LEU A 151 -20.46 -15.95 7.15
N HIS A 152 -21.15 -14.81 7.15
CA HIS A 152 -22.61 -14.80 7.08
C HIS A 152 -23.10 -15.50 5.79
N LYS A 153 -22.44 -15.27 4.66
CA LYS A 153 -22.77 -15.91 3.39
C LYS A 153 -22.41 -17.39 3.37
N ALA A 154 -21.39 -17.80 4.11
CA ALA A 154 -21.03 -19.20 4.33
C ALA A 154 -21.95 -19.92 5.34
N SER A 155 -23.04 -19.29 5.79
CA SER A 155 -23.94 -19.81 6.83
C SER A 155 -23.23 -20.07 8.17
N MET A 156 -22.17 -19.32 8.44
CA MET A 156 -21.42 -19.34 9.70
C MET A 156 -21.73 -18.09 10.53
N SER A 157 -21.46 -18.15 11.84
CA SER A 157 -21.55 -16.96 12.69
C SER A 157 -20.55 -15.89 12.25
N MET A 158 -20.96 -14.62 12.20
CA MET A 158 -20.04 -13.49 11.93
C MET A 158 -18.94 -13.38 13.00
N SER A 159 -19.27 -13.81 14.21
CA SER A 159 -18.39 -13.88 15.38
C SER A 159 -17.71 -15.24 15.54
N PHE A 160 -17.61 -16.03 14.46
CA PHE A 160 -16.93 -17.32 14.49
C PHE A 160 -15.50 -17.20 15.05
N PRO A 161 -15.06 -18.12 15.94
CA PRO A 161 -13.72 -18.06 16.54
C PRO A 161 -12.62 -17.91 15.49
N ARG A 162 -11.81 -16.86 15.62
CA ARG A 162 -10.75 -16.54 14.65
C ARG A 162 -9.61 -17.56 14.70
N ASP A 163 -9.35 -18.13 15.86
CA ASP A 163 -8.34 -19.19 16.04
C ASP A 163 -8.67 -20.45 15.22
N VAL A 164 -9.96 -20.80 15.12
CA VAL A 164 -10.41 -21.95 14.30
C VAL A 164 -10.40 -21.58 12.81
N LEU A 165 -10.77 -20.34 12.47
CA LEU A 165 -10.77 -19.87 11.09
C LEU A 165 -9.35 -19.85 10.50
N PHE A 166 -8.37 -19.33 11.24
CA PHE A 166 -6.98 -19.25 10.81
C PHE A 166 -6.17 -20.51 11.16
N GLY A 167 -6.79 -21.49 11.82
CA GLY A 167 -6.17 -22.75 12.20
C GLY A 167 -5.91 -23.67 10.99
N PRO A 168 -4.95 -24.59 11.10
CA PRO A 168 -4.65 -25.55 10.04
C PRO A 168 -5.73 -26.63 9.93
N ASP A 169 -5.90 -27.16 8.72
CA ASP A 169 -6.87 -28.25 8.42
C ASP A 169 -6.62 -29.51 9.26
N LEU A 170 -5.35 -29.79 9.62
CA LEU A 170 -4.97 -30.90 10.50
C LEU A 170 -5.73 -30.92 11.83
N PHE A 171 -6.07 -29.73 12.35
CA PHE A 171 -6.82 -29.57 13.60
C PHE A 171 -8.25 -29.05 13.36
N GLN A 172 -8.85 -29.39 12.22
CA GLN A 172 -10.21 -28.99 11.82
C GLN A 172 -10.38 -27.47 11.63
N GLY A 173 -9.29 -26.75 11.33
CA GLY A 173 -9.33 -25.33 10.94
C GLY A 173 -9.61 -25.14 9.46
N PHE A 174 -9.88 -23.89 9.04
CA PHE A 174 -10.20 -23.57 7.65
C PHE A 174 -8.96 -23.28 6.77
N GLN A 175 -7.75 -23.39 7.31
CA GLN A 175 -6.47 -23.15 6.64
C GLN A 175 -6.36 -21.76 5.98
N LEU A 176 -7.11 -20.78 6.49
CA LEU A 176 -6.98 -19.40 6.06
C LEU A 176 -5.74 -18.81 6.72
N GLN A 177 -4.81 -18.24 5.95
CA GLN A 177 -3.67 -17.55 6.54
C GLN A 177 -4.06 -16.13 6.95
N HIS A 178 -3.71 -15.74 8.18
CA HIS A 178 -3.87 -14.35 8.61
C HIS A 178 -2.84 -13.45 7.89
N PRO A 179 -3.25 -12.33 7.27
CA PRO A 179 -2.38 -11.41 6.54
C PRO A 179 -1.12 -10.97 7.28
N PHE A 180 -1.20 -10.77 8.59
CA PHE A 180 -0.03 -10.41 9.40
C PHE A 180 1.09 -11.46 9.28
N PHE A 181 0.76 -12.75 9.40
CA PHE A 181 1.78 -13.80 9.28
C PHE A 181 2.32 -13.90 7.85
N SER A 182 1.44 -13.76 6.84
CA SER A 182 1.86 -13.72 5.44
C SER A 182 2.79 -12.54 5.13
N GLN A 183 2.54 -11.38 5.73
CA GLN A 183 3.40 -10.19 5.63
C GLN A 183 4.80 -10.48 6.18
N GLU A 184 4.90 -10.97 7.42
CA GLU A 184 6.19 -11.25 8.04
C GLU A 184 6.96 -12.37 7.31
N ILE A 185 6.27 -13.42 6.86
CA ILE A 185 6.88 -14.46 6.02
C ILE A 185 7.42 -13.87 4.72
N SER A 186 6.67 -12.96 4.10
CA SER A 186 7.09 -12.30 2.86
C SER A 186 8.32 -11.41 3.10
N HIS A 187 8.38 -10.69 4.22
CA HIS A 187 9.56 -9.90 4.59
C HIS A 187 10.79 -10.78 4.76
N ILE A 188 10.67 -11.87 5.53
CA ILE A 188 11.78 -12.81 5.74
C ILE A 188 12.23 -13.44 4.43
N THR A 189 11.29 -13.87 3.59
CA THR A 189 11.58 -14.48 2.29
C THR A 189 12.26 -13.50 1.33
N THR A 190 11.97 -12.20 1.43
CA THR A 190 12.62 -11.17 0.61
C THR A 190 14.06 -10.90 1.06
N LEU A 191 14.36 -11.15 2.33
CA LEU A 191 15.69 -10.94 2.91
C LEU A 191 16.64 -12.12 2.70
N LEU A 192 16.11 -13.33 2.52
CA LEU A 192 16.85 -14.58 2.27
C LEU A 192 17.19 -14.74 0.78
#